data_AF-A0A1H0UD75-F1
#
_entry.id   AF-A0A1H0UD75-F1
#
_cell.length_a   1.000
_cell.length_b   1.000
_cell.length_c   1.000
_cell.angle_alpha   90.00
_cell.angle_beta   90.00
_cell.angle_gamma   90.00
#
_symmetry.space_group_name_H-M   'P 1'
#
loop_
_entity.id
_entity.type
_entity.pdbx_description
1 polymer ?
#
loop_
_entity_poly.entity_id
_entity_poly.type
_entity_poly.pdbx_seq_one_letter_code
_entity_poly.pdbx_strand_id
1 'polypeptide(L)' 'MEPLYDQIVRNEINPKSILTHEMPLEKAAKGYKKFNNREDDCIKVILKP' A
#
# COMPACT_ATOMS: atom_id res chain seq x y z
N MET A 1 -15.09 3.75 10.18
CA MET A 1 -13.66 4.13 10.24
C MET A 1 -13.09 3.95 11.64
N GLU A 2 -13.80 4.33 12.70
CA GLU A 2 -13.34 4.18 14.10
C GLU A 2 -12.79 2.80 14.48
N PRO A 3 -13.42 1.65 14.14
CA PRO A 3 -12.94 0.37 14.65
C PRO A 3 -11.55 -0.03 14.17
N LEU A 4 -11.19 0.32 12.92
CA LEU A 4 -9.88 -0.02 12.36
C LEU A 4 -8.80 0.96 12.82
N TYR A 5 -9.14 2.25 12.91
CA TYR A 5 -8.20 3.26 13.36
C TYR A 5 -7.75 2.99 14.80
N ASP A 6 -8.68 2.66 15.69
CA ASP A 6 -8.35 2.35 17.09
C ASP A 6 -7.41 1.15 17.23
N GLN A 7 -7.62 0.10 16.43
CA GLN A 7 -6.74 -1.08 16.39
C GLN A 7 -5.33 -0.72 15.90
N ILE A 8 -5.22 0.18 14.92
CA ILE A 8 -3.91 0.66 14.43
C ILE A 8 -3.21 1.48 15.52
N VAL A 9 -3.93 2.39 16.18
CA VAL A 9 -3.38 3.24 17.26
C VAL A 9 -2.93 2.41 18.46
N ARG A 10 -3.67 1.34 18.78
CA ARG A 10 -3.30 0.37 19.83
C ARG A 10 -2.20 -0.61 19.41
N ASN A 11 -1.68 -0.50 18.18
CA ASN A 11 -0.70 -1.42 17.59
C ASN A 11 -1.18 -2.88 17.46
N GLU A 12 -2.49 -3.12 17.48
CA GLU A 12 -3.08 -4.44 17.25
C GLU A 12 -2.98 -4.84 15.77
N ILE A 13 -2.98 -3.86 14.86
CA ILE A 13 -2.79 -4.06 13.42
C ILE A 13 -1.69 -3.12 12.91
N ASN A 14 -0.73 -3.69 12.17
CA ASN A 14 0.22 -2.91 11.39
C ASN A 14 -0.16 -2.93 9.90
N PRO A 15 -0.79 -1.88 9.36
CA PRO A 15 -1.21 -1.83 7.97
C PRO A 15 -0.05 -1.71 6.98
N LYS A 16 1.17 -1.41 7.44
CA LYS A 16 2.35 -1.38 6.57
C LYS A 16 2.74 -2.76 6.07
N SER A 17 2.32 -3.83 6.77
CA SER A 17 2.63 -5.22 6.41
C SER A 17 2.17 -5.65 5.02
N ILE A 18 1.13 -5.00 4.47
CA ILE A 18 0.60 -5.32 3.13
C ILE A 18 1.24 -4.49 2.01
N LEU A 19 2.05 -3.47 2.35
CA LEU A 19 2.70 -2.61 1.37
C LEU A 19 3.91 -3.32 0.78
N THR A 20 3.82 -3.72 -0.49
CA THR A 20 4.93 -4.37 -1.18
C THR A 20 5.71 -3.41 -2.06
N HIS A 21 5.11 -2.32 -2.51
CA HIS A 21 5.75 -1.36 -3.40
C HIS A 21 5.48 0.07 -2.96
N GLU A 22 6.54 0.86 -2.90
CA GLU A 22 6.51 2.29 -2.67
C GLU A 22 7.21 3.02 -3.81
N MET A 23 6.59 4.06 -4.36
CA MET A 23 7.17 4.85 -5.43
C MET A 23 6.62 6.29 -5.44
N PRO A 24 7.33 7.24 -6.05
CA PRO A 24 6.86 8.62 -6.16
C PRO A 24 5.66 8.74 -7.11
N LEU A 25 4.85 9.79 -6.94
CA LEU A 25 3.59 10.00 -7.63
C LEU A 25 3.76 10.10 -9.15
N GLU A 26 4.88 10.64 -9.64
CA GLU A 26 5.21 10.72 -11.07
C GLU A 26 5.29 9.32 -11.72
N LYS A 27 5.51 8.27 -10.92
CA LYS A 27 5.53 6.88 -11.37
C LYS A 27 4.18 6.17 -11.24
N ALA A 28 3.09 6.89 -10.99
CA ALA A 28 1.74 6.33 -10.83
C ALA A 28 1.35 5.35 -11.95
N ALA A 29 1.62 5.68 -13.21
CA ALA A 29 1.31 4.81 -14.35
C ALA A 29 2.02 3.44 -14.24
N LYS A 30 3.29 3.43 -13.84
CA LYS A 30 4.06 2.20 -13.59
C LYS A 30 3.48 1.42 -12.41
N GLY A 31 3.17 2.11 -11.31
CA GLY A 31 2.56 1.50 -10.13
C GLY A 31 1.22 0.82 -10.47
N TYR A 32 0.38 1.48 -11.26
CA TYR A 32 -0.92 0.95 -11.66
C TYR A 32 -0.78 -0.29 -12.55
N LYS A 33 0.12 -0.26 -13.53
CA LYS A 33 0.40 -1.43 -14.39
C LYS A 33 0.84 -2.63 -13.55
N LYS A 34 1.81 -2.42 -12.66
CA LYS A 34 2.35 -3.45 -11.77
C LYS A 34 1.27 -4.09 -10.89
N PHE A 35 0.41 -3.27 -10.29
CA PHE A 35 -0.73 -3.73 -9.49
C PHE A 35 -1.73 -4.53 -10.34
N ASN A 36 -2.13 -4.00 -11.50
CA ASN A 36 -3.09 -4.63 -12.39
C ASN A 36 -2.61 -5.99 -12.91
N ASN A 37 -1.34 -6.06 -13.29
CA ASN A 37 -0.73 -7.27 -13.84
C ASN A 37 -0.23 -8.25 -12.77
N ARG A 38 -0.33 -7.89 -11.48
CA ARG A 38 0.21 -8.67 -10.35
C ARG A 38 1.70 -9.00 -10.50
N GLU A 39 2.48 -8.02 -10.99
CA GLU A 39 3.92 -8.17 -11.23
C GLU A 39 4.74 -8.07 -9.93
N ASP A 40 5.77 -8.90 -9.80
CA ASP A 40 6.66 -9.03 -8.63
C ASP A 40 5.91 -9.13 -7.29
N ASP A 41 4.99 -10.11 -7.18
CA ASP A 41 4.22 -10.38 -5.95
C ASP A 41 3.51 -9.14 -5.39
N CYS A 42 3.03 -8.26 -6.28
CA CYS A 42 2.41 -6.99 -5.90
C CYS A 42 1.08 -7.19 -5.16
N ILE A 43 1.10 -7.00 -3.83
CA ILE A 43 -0.09 -6.91 -2.97
C ILE A 43 -0.66 -5.49 -2.93
N LYS A 44 0.18 -4.48 -2.63
CA LYS A 44 -0.27 -3.08 -2.51
C LYS A 44 0.84 -2.12 -2.91
N VAL A 45 0.47 -1.15 -3.76
CA VAL A 45 1.30 0.00 -4.13
C VAL A 45 0.88 1.21 -3.29
N ILE A 46 1.84 1.93 -2.73
CA ILE A 46 1.66 3.26 -2.15
C ILE A 46 2.40 4.28 -3.03
N LEU A 47 1.73 5.39 -3.35
CA LEU A 47 2.30 6.50 -4.09
C LEU A 47 2.57 7.65 -3.14
N LYS A 48 3.81 8.12 -3.10
CA LYS A 48 4.21 9.27 -2.28
C LYS A 48 4.29 10.54 -3.12
N PRO A 49 3.80 11.69 -2.61
CA PRO A 49 3.97 13.00 -3.26
C PRO A 49 5.44 13.34 -3.51
#